data_AF-A0A9P7CSF9-F1
#
_entry.id   AF-A0A9P7CSF9-F1
#
_cell.length_a   1.000
_cell.length_b   1.000
_cell.length_c   1.000
_cell.angle_alpha   90.00
_cell.angle_beta   90.00
_cell.angle_gamma   90.00
#
_symmetry.space_group_name_H-M   'P 1'
#
loop_
_entity.id
_entity.type
_entity.pdbx_description
1 polymer ?
#
loop_
_entity_poly.entity_id
_entity_poly.type
_entity_poly.pdbx_seq_one_letter_code
_entity_poly.pdbx_strand_id
1 'polypeptide(L)'
;MKEIEILLLETSGSFNNKDKVKINFDHHKGMFGSLAILKTIADEFYFTSADTFKTLKVFFLHAAGTKLHLWSISFCEEGYFELWREEFLDISPLFEDRLKFLPRSVQFFLEYEGVVEEDCKHNCSP
;
A
#
# COMPACT_ATOMS: atom_id res chain seq x y z
N MET A 1 17.25 -2.13 -16.44
CA MET A 1 16.28 -2.59 -15.44
C MET A 1 14.96 -1.91 -15.78
N LYS A 2 13.84 -2.64 -15.81
CA LYS A 2 12.53 -1.99 -15.98
C LYS A 2 12.19 -1.20 -14.72
N GLU A 3 11.45 -0.11 -14.89
CA GLU A 3 10.80 0.57 -13.77
C GLU A 3 9.69 -0.35 -13.26
N ILE A 4 9.84 -0.86 -12.04
CA ILE A 4 8.86 -1.74 -11.39
C ILE A 4 8.02 -0.87 -10.46
N GLU A 5 6.72 -0.87 -10.66
CA GLU A 5 5.78 -0.23 -9.75
C GLU A 5 5.76 -1.01 -8.43
N ILE A 6 5.87 -0.31 -7.30
CA ILE A 6 5.86 -0.93 -5.95
C ILE A 6 4.72 -0.42 -5.07
N LEU A 7 4.01 0.61 -5.55
CA LEU A 7 2.94 1.29 -4.84
C LEU A 7 1.81 1.65 -5.80
N LEU A 8 0.57 1.48 -5.35
CA LEU A 8 -0.63 1.97 -6.03
C LEU A 8 -1.43 2.92 -5.13
N LEU A 9 -2.05 3.95 -5.71
CA LEU A 9 -3.02 4.81 -5.04
C LEU A 9 -4.39 4.63 -5.66
N GLU A 10 -5.38 4.28 -4.84
CA GLU A 10 -6.77 4.16 -5.26
C GLU A 10 -7.66 5.11 -4.43
N THR A 11 -8.60 5.78 -5.10
CA THR A 11 -9.47 6.78 -4.47
C THR A 11 -10.94 6.42 -4.66
N SER A 12 -11.70 6.45 -3.57
CA SER A 12 -13.14 6.11 -3.60
C SER A 12 -14.03 7.29 -3.94
N GLY A 13 -13.69 8.01 -5.00
CA GLY A 13 -14.40 9.21 -5.46
C GLY A 13 -14.01 10.47 -4.68
N SER A 14 -14.98 11.35 -4.47
CA SER A 14 -14.75 12.62 -3.77
C SER A 14 -14.48 12.40 -2.27
N PHE A 15 -13.82 13.38 -1.64
CA PHE A 15 -13.63 13.39 -0.18
C PHE A 15 -14.94 13.20 0.57
N ASN A 16 -14.90 12.40 1.64
CA ASN A 16 -16.07 12.03 2.45
C ASN A 16 -17.21 11.37 1.64
N ASN A 17 -16.89 10.69 0.54
CA ASN A 17 -17.84 9.80 -0.10
C ASN A 17 -18.27 8.71 0.90
N LYS A 18 -19.58 8.46 0.97
CA LYS A 18 -20.20 7.49 1.90
C LYS A 18 -20.80 6.29 1.17
N ASP A 19 -20.64 6.22 -0.15
CA ASP A 19 -21.07 5.07 -0.93
C ASP A 19 -20.19 3.85 -0.61
N LYS A 20 -20.73 2.97 0.23
CA LYS A 20 -20.05 1.74 0.67
C LYS A 20 -19.78 0.79 -0.49
N VAL A 21 -20.64 0.77 -1.51
CA VAL A 21 -20.43 -0.10 -2.68
C VAL A 21 -19.21 0.37 -3.44
N LYS A 22 -19.11 1.68 -3.70
CA LYS A 22 -17.94 2.28 -4.36
C LYS A 22 -16.67 2.10 -3.53
N ILE A 23 -16.72 2.38 -2.23
CA ILE A 23 -15.57 2.22 -1.32
C ILE A 23 -15.05 0.78 -1.32
N ASN A 24 -15.95 -0.20 -1.19
CA ASN A 24 -15.55 -1.60 -1.19
C ASN A 24 -15.02 -2.02 -2.56
N PHE A 25 -15.68 -1.60 -3.65
CA PHE A 25 -15.24 -1.92 -5.00
C PHE A 25 -13.81 -1.42 -5.27
N ASP A 26 -13.52 -0.18 -4.89
CA ASP A 26 -12.19 0.41 -5.07
C ASP A 26 -11.14 -0.23 -4.17
N HIS A 27 -11.48 -0.64 -2.94
CA HIS A 27 -10.57 -1.45 -2.13
C HIS A 27 -10.16 -2.74 -2.85
N HIS A 28 -11.11 -3.43 -3.50
CA HIS A 28 -10.79 -4.61 -4.31
C HIS A 28 -9.95 -4.27 -5.54
N LYS A 29 -10.18 -3.11 -6.19
CA LYS A 29 -9.31 -2.65 -7.30
C LYS A 29 -7.88 -2.45 -6.83
N GLY A 30 -7.69 -1.83 -5.66
CA GLY A 30 -6.37 -1.66 -5.04
C GLY A 30 -5.69 -3.00 -4.82
N MET A 31 -6.41 -3.95 -4.21
CA MET A 31 -5.91 -5.31 -3.97
C MET A 31 -5.52 -6.04 -5.26
N PHE A 32 -6.38 -6.02 -6.29
CA PHE A 32 -6.07 -6.66 -7.57
C PHE A 32 -4.89 -5.99 -8.29
N GLY A 33 -4.76 -4.67 -8.20
CA GLY A 33 -3.61 -3.94 -8.69
C GLY A 33 -2.31 -4.39 -8.02
N SER A 34 -2.31 -4.50 -6.69
CA SER A 34 -1.16 -5.00 -5.93
C SER A 34 -0.79 -6.46 -6.26
N LEU A 35 -1.78 -7.34 -6.49
CA LEU A 35 -1.53 -8.71 -6.96
C LEU A 35 -0.91 -8.73 -8.37
N ALA A 36 -1.34 -7.82 -9.26
CA ALA A 36 -0.74 -7.70 -10.59
C ALA A 36 0.73 -7.22 -10.52
N ILE A 37 1.04 -6.31 -9.59
CA ILE A 37 2.42 -5.90 -9.30
C ILE A 37 3.24 -7.09 -8.79
N LEU A 38 2.77 -7.83 -7.78
CA LEU A 38 3.44 -9.02 -7.27
C LEU A 38 3.73 -10.04 -8.39
N LYS A 39 2.75 -10.29 -9.25
CA LYS A 39 2.93 -11.16 -10.41
C LYS A 39 3.99 -10.63 -11.39
N THR A 40 3.98 -9.33 -11.67
CA THR A 40 4.97 -8.70 -12.55
C THR A 40 6.39 -8.86 -12.01
N ILE A 41 6.56 -8.71 -10.69
CA ILE A 41 7.85 -8.93 -10.02
C ILE A 41 8.28 -10.39 -10.12
N ALA A 42 7.37 -11.33 -9.85
CA ALA A 42 7.66 -12.77 -9.97
C ALA A 42 8.06 -13.17 -11.40
N ASP A 43 7.39 -12.60 -12.42
CA ASP A 43 7.68 -12.90 -13.83
C ASP A 43 9.02 -12.29 -14.28
N GLU A 44 9.37 -11.08 -13.81
CA GLU A 44 10.64 -10.42 -14.14
C GLU A 44 11.83 -11.12 -13.44
N PHE A 45 11.65 -11.58 -12.20
CA PHE A 45 12.66 -12.25 -11.38
C PHE A 45 12.39 -13.75 -11.22
N TYR A 46 12.05 -14.43 -12.32
CA TYR A 46 11.63 -15.85 -12.29
C TYR A 46 12.68 -16.85 -11.80
N PHE A 47 13.96 -16.45 -11.68
CA PHE A 47 15.03 -17.26 -11.10
C PHE A 47 15.19 -17.10 -9.58
N THR A 48 14.49 -16.15 -8.97
CA THR A 48 14.53 -15.90 -7.53
C THR A 48 13.81 -17.01 -6.76
N SER A 49 14.26 -17.30 -5.54
CA SER A 49 13.63 -18.32 -4.69
C SER A 49 12.26 -17.85 -4.18
N ALA A 50 11.37 -18.79 -3.90
CA ALA A 50 10.12 -18.48 -3.23
C ALA A 50 10.35 -17.85 -1.85
N ASP A 51 11.43 -18.21 -1.15
CA ASP A 51 11.75 -17.64 0.17
C ASP A 51 12.10 -16.15 0.08
N THR A 52 12.85 -15.73 -0.95
CA THR A 52 13.08 -14.31 -1.25
C THR A 52 11.82 -13.61 -1.73
N PHE A 53 10.89 -14.30 -2.39
CA PHE A 53 9.62 -13.68 -2.78
C PHE A 53 8.68 -13.45 -1.58
N LYS A 54 8.74 -14.29 -0.53
CA LYS A 54 7.95 -14.12 0.70
C LYS A 54 8.32 -12.87 1.50
N THR A 55 9.53 -12.36 1.34
CA THR A 55 9.98 -11.13 2.03
C THR A 55 9.55 -9.85 1.32
N LEU A 56 8.84 -9.96 0.19
CA LEU A 56 8.34 -8.83 -0.56
C LEU A 56 6.94 -8.41 -0.06
N LYS A 57 6.79 -7.13 0.29
CA LYS A 57 5.49 -6.48 0.44
C LYS A 57 5.24 -5.49 -0.68
N VAL A 58 4.04 -5.54 -1.26
CA VAL A 58 3.53 -4.51 -2.16
C VAL A 58 2.49 -3.70 -1.42
N PHE A 59 2.62 -2.37 -1.50
CA PHE A 59 1.74 -1.46 -0.77
C PHE A 59 0.69 -0.85 -1.69
N PHE A 60 -0.46 -0.48 -1.12
CA PHE A 60 -1.35 0.46 -1.77
C PHE A 60 -2.00 1.41 -0.77
N LEU A 61 -2.16 2.65 -1.20
CA LEU A 61 -2.90 3.68 -0.50
C LEU A 61 -4.35 3.67 -0.98
N HIS A 62 -5.29 3.70 -0.03
CA HIS A 62 -6.71 3.73 -0.31
C HIS A 62 -7.38 4.90 0.41
N ALA A 63 -7.79 5.92 -0.36
CA ALA A 63 -8.55 7.04 0.16
C ALA A 63 -10.05 6.70 0.19
N ALA A 64 -10.61 6.55 1.38
CA ALA A 64 -12.01 6.15 1.60
C ALA A 64 -12.67 6.98 2.70
N GLY A 65 -13.80 7.62 2.37
CA GLY A 65 -14.50 8.51 3.29
C GLY A 65 -13.60 9.67 3.73
N THR A 66 -13.30 9.72 5.03
CA THR A 66 -12.42 10.73 5.63
C THR A 66 -11.03 10.20 5.98
N LYS A 67 -10.65 9.03 5.44
CA LYS A 67 -9.41 8.35 5.81
C LYS A 67 -8.57 8.03 4.59
N LEU A 68 -7.26 8.07 4.78
CA LEU A 68 -6.26 7.47 3.91
C LEU A 68 -5.75 6.20 4.61
N HIS A 69 -5.94 5.04 3.99
CA HIS A 69 -5.49 3.77 4.52
C HIS A 69 -4.23 3.31 3.79
N LEU A 70 -3.23 2.84 4.54
CA LEU A 70 -2.09 2.13 3.98
C LEU A 70 -2.32 0.63 4.14
N TRP A 71 -2.33 -0.07 3.03
CA TRP A 71 -2.47 -1.52 2.95
C TRP A 71 -1.20 -2.15 2.40
N SER A 72 -0.91 -3.38 2.82
CA SER A 72 0.17 -4.20 2.29
C SER A 72 -0.36 -5.56 1.86
N ILE A 73 0.23 -6.11 0.80
CA ILE A 73 0.03 -7.48 0.36
C ILE A 73 1.38 -8.18 0.26
N SER A 74 1.47 -9.36 0.87
CA SER A 74 2.64 -10.25 0.78
C SER A 74 2.22 -11.66 0.39
N PHE A 75 3.14 -12.35 -0.26
CA PHE A 75 2.99 -13.78 -0.56
C PHE A 75 3.39 -14.63 0.64
N CYS A 76 2.57 -15.63 0.95
CA CYS A 76 2.81 -16.61 2.00
C CYS A 76 3.00 -18.00 1.40
N GLU A 77 3.37 -18.98 2.23
CA GLU A 77 3.48 -20.37 1.78
C GLU A 77 2.16 -20.90 1.20
N GLU A 78 2.25 -21.93 0.36
CA GLU A 78 1.09 -22.63 -0.22
C GLU A 78 0.20 -21.81 -1.17
N GLY A 79 0.63 -20.65 -1.65
CA GLY A 79 -0.10 -19.88 -2.65
C GLY A 79 -1.09 -18.86 -2.07
N TYR A 80 -1.07 -18.65 -0.76
CA TYR A 80 -1.90 -17.64 -0.11
C TYR A 80 -1.23 -16.27 -0.14
N PHE A 81 -2.07 -15.23 -0.09
CA PHE A 81 -1.63 -13.85 0.07
C PHE A 81 -2.25 -13.28 1.34
N GLU A 82 -1.44 -12.58 2.12
CA GLU A 82 -1.90 -11.84 3.28
C GLU A 82 -2.13 -10.38 2.90
N LEU A 83 -3.31 -9.86 3.26
CA LEU A 83 -3.66 -8.46 3.12
C LEU A 83 -3.76 -7.84 4.51
N TRP A 84 -2.91 -6.85 4.79
CA TRP A 84 -2.85 -6.17 6.07
C TRP A 84 -3.10 -4.68 5.93
N ARG A 85 -3.76 -4.08 6.93
CA ARG A 85 -3.80 -2.62 7.09
C ARG A 85 -2.67 -2.20 8.00
N GLU A 86 -1.62 -1.63 7.43
CA GLU A 86 -0.44 -1.18 8.17
C GLU A 86 -0.76 0.06 8.99
N GLU A 87 -1.46 1.03 8.38
CA GLU A 87 -1.77 2.29 9.06
C GLU A 87 -3.01 2.99 8.46
N PHE A 88 -3.44 4.08 9.10
CA PHE A 88 -4.40 5.01 8.52
C PHE A 88 -4.21 6.43 9.06
N LEU A 89 -4.57 7.40 8.22
CA LEU A 89 -4.58 8.82 8.54
C LEU A 89 -6.00 9.37 8.38
N ASP A 90 -6.52 10.02 9.41
CA ASP A 90 -7.72 10.84 9.30
C ASP A 90 -7.39 12.13 8.55
N ILE A 91 -8.11 12.37 7.45
CA ILE A 91 -7.95 13.54 6.61
C ILE A 91 -8.80 14.67 7.22
N SER A 92 -8.13 15.70 7.75
CA SER A 92 -8.76 16.92 8.23
C SER A 92 -8.75 17.98 7.12
N PRO A 93 -9.88 18.21 6.42
CA PRO A 93 -9.91 19.13 5.28
C PRO A 93 -9.96 20.60 5.73
N LEU A 94 -10.28 20.87 7.00
CA LEU A 94 -10.42 22.22 7.52
C LEU A 94 -9.06 22.85 7.75
N PHE A 95 -8.87 24.06 7.22
CA PHE A 95 -7.61 24.81 7.36
C PHE A 95 -7.26 25.10 8.84
N GLU A 96 -8.27 25.22 9.69
CA GLU A 96 -8.11 25.42 11.14
C GLU A 96 -7.39 24.23 11.81
N ASP A 97 -7.61 23.02 11.29
CA ASP A 97 -7.00 21.80 11.80
C ASP A 97 -5.60 21.55 11.24
N ARG A 98 -5.11 22.39 10.32
CA ARG A 98 -3.82 22.17 9.62
C ARG A 98 -2.64 21.98 10.57
N LEU A 99 -2.62 22.68 11.70
CA LEU A 99 -1.51 22.58 12.67
C LEU A 99 -1.49 21.24 13.41
N LYS A 100 -2.65 20.56 13.49
CA LYS A 100 -2.76 19.21 14.05
C LYS A 100 -2.56 18.15 12.97
N PHE A 101 -3.09 18.40 11.77
CA PHE A 101 -3.04 17.47 10.65
C PHE A 101 -1.64 17.38 10.03
N LEU A 102 -0.98 18.50 9.75
CA LEU A 102 0.30 18.53 9.03
C LEU A 102 1.40 17.69 9.72
N PRO A 103 1.64 17.81 11.04
CA PRO A 103 2.64 16.97 11.70
C PRO A 103 2.29 15.49 11.57
N ARG A 104 1.01 15.13 11.71
CA ARG A 104 0.56 13.74 11.62
C ARG A 104 0.65 13.20 10.20
N SER A 105 0.34 14.00 9.18
CA SER A 105 0.49 13.59 7.78
C SER A 105 1.96 13.44 7.40
N VAL A 106 2.83 14.35 7.85
CA VAL A 106 4.29 14.22 7.62
C VAL A 106 4.80 12.96 8.30
N GLN A 107 4.41 12.71 9.55
CA GLN A 107 4.77 11.48 10.26
C GLN A 107 4.28 10.23 9.52
N PHE A 108 3.02 10.19 9.10
CA PHE A 108 2.45 9.08 8.31
C PHE A 108 3.29 8.80 7.05
N PHE A 109 3.64 9.84 6.29
CA PHE A 109 4.43 9.65 5.05
C PHE A 109 5.90 9.27 5.32
N LEU A 110 6.49 9.73 6.42
CA LEU A 110 7.83 9.31 6.83
C LEU A 110 7.85 7.88 7.39
N GLU A 111 6.84 7.48 8.16
CA GLU A 111 6.65 6.10 8.62
C GLU A 111 6.45 5.18 7.42
N TYR A 112 5.64 5.61 6.44
CA TYR A 112 5.48 4.95 5.16
C TYR A 112 6.80 4.81 4.38
N GLU A 113 7.58 5.89 4.23
CA GLU A 113 8.87 5.84 3.54
C GLU A 113 9.83 4.90 4.25
N GLY A 114 9.87 4.95 5.58
CA GLY A 114 10.65 4.03 6.41
C GLY A 114 10.25 2.56 6.20
N VAL A 115 8.95 2.25 6.19
CA VAL A 115 8.45 0.89 5.97
C VAL A 115 8.83 0.39 4.57
N VAL A 116 8.67 1.21 3.53
CA VAL A 116 9.05 0.83 2.16
C VAL A 116 10.56 0.65 2.05
N GLU A 117 11.36 1.54 2.65
CA GLU A 117 12.82 1.44 2.64
C GLU A 117 13.32 0.22 3.43
N GLU A 118 12.75 -0.09 4.58
CA GLU A 118 13.12 -1.27 5.38
C GLU A 118 12.85 -2.55 4.60
N ASP A 119 11.70 -2.64 3.94
CA ASP A 119 11.35 -3.78 3.08
C ASP A 119 12.33 -3.89 1.89
N CYS A 120 12.73 -2.76 1.31
CA CYS A 120 13.76 -2.74 0.26
C CYS A 120 15.15 -3.17 0.77
N LYS A 121 15.55 -2.73 1.97
CA LYS A 121 16.88 -3.00 2.55
C LYS A 121 17.02 -4.44 3.05
N HIS A 122 15.96 -5.02 3.65
CA HIS A 122 15.95 -6.45 4.01
C HIS A 122 16.14 -7.34 2.77
N ASN A 123 15.65 -6.89 1.62
CA ASN A 123 15.70 -7.61 0.35
C ASN A 123 16.98 -7.37 -0.47
N CYS A 124 17.91 -6.52 0.00
CA CYS A 124 19.17 -6.18 -0.69
C CYS A 124 20.46 -6.63 0.05
N SER A 125 20.34 -7.35 1.17
CA SER A 125 21.50 -7.89 1.88
C SER A 125 21.93 -9.25 1.30
N PRO A 126 23.23 -9.49 1.06
CA PRO A 126 23.74 -10.67 0.34
C PRO A 126 23.54 -12.00 1.08
#